data_AF-A0A3D2KL19-F1
#
_entry.id   AF-A0A3D2KL19-F1
#
_cell.length_a   1.000
_cell.length_b   1.000
_cell.length_c   1.000
_cell.angle_alpha   90.00
_cell.angle_beta   90.00
_cell.angle_gamma   90.00
#
_symmetry.space_group_name_H-M   'P 1'
#
loop_
_entity.id
_entity.type
_entity.pdbx_description
1 polymer ?
#
loop_
_entity_poly.entity_id
_entity_poly.type
_entity_poly.pdbx_seq_one_letter_code
_entity_poly.pdbx_strand_id
1 'polypeptide(L)'
;MQLNYPQKKNGMYLLKKSDIDPIAEMVLKEYAPDGSVLGMIAFSDTEYNAYGYGPDGVIELEEGNMLIDFSLCGKDCRARRRYTQAHELSHWICHRSYHSPDNRCYEFRKNSFIACRTENIESYRRNDFSQRTDSDWEEWQADSLAAALLMPKVTFIQEVETVF
;
A
#
# COMPACT_ATOMS: atom_id res chain seq x y z
N MET A 1 1.47 24.13 10.11
CA MET A 1 2.37 23.49 11.10
C MET A 1 3.31 24.53 11.69
N GLN A 2 3.56 24.54 13.01
CA GLN A 2 4.61 25.35 13.63
C GLN A 2 5.63 24.45 14.34
N LEU A 3 6.88 24.50 13.88
CA LEU A 3 7.97 23.70 14.45
C LEU A 3 8.59 24.43 15.65
N ASN A 4 8.49 23.82 16.84
CA ASN A 4 9.00 24.37 18.09
C ASN A 4 10.38 23.80 18.44
N TYR A 5 11.37 24.09 17.60
CA TYR A 5 12.77 23.68 17.81
C TYR A 5 13.67 24.90 17.98
N PRO A 6 14.80 24.78 18.71
CA PRO A 6 15.77 25.86 18.84
C PRO A 6 16.23 26.34 17.47
N GLN A 7 16.42 27.65 17.32
CA GLN A 7 16.89 28.26 16.08
C GLN A 7 18.22 28.98 16.32
N LYS A 8 19.07 28.99 15.29
CA LYS A 8 20.19 29.93 15.22
C LYS A 8 19.67 31.36 15.05
N LYS A 9 20.53 32.36 15.28
CA LYS A 9 20.20 33.78 15.07
C LYS A 9 19.72 34.12 13.65
N ASN A 10 20.05 33.28 12.67
CA ASN A 10 19.61 33.40 11.27
C ASN A 10 18.30 32.65 10.96
N GLY A 11 17.60 32.12 11.97
CA GLY A 11 16.33 31.40 11.81
C GLY A 11 16.45 29.93 11.45
N MET A 12 17.66 29.38 11.26
CA MET A 12 17.84 27.96 10.94
C MET A 12 17.53 27.08 12.16
N TYR A 13 16.62 26.11 12.01
CA TYR A 13 16.31 25.12 13.05
C TYR A 13 17.52 24.21 13.36
N LEU A 14 17.72 23.95 14.65
CA LEU A 14 18.74 23.04 15.17
C LEU A 14 18.09 21.68 15.49
N LEU A 15 18.01 20.82 14.47
CA LEU A 15 17.38 19.50 14.55
C LEU A 15 18.41 18.40 14.81
N LYS A 16 18.04 17.41 15.62
CA LYS A 16 18.75 16.15 15.79
C LYS A 16 18.19 15.10 14.83
N LYS A 17 18.96 14.04 14.58
CA LYS A 17 18.49 12.88 13.79
C LYS A 17 17.20 12.27 14.35
N SER A 18 17.05 12.27 15.67
CA SER A 18 15.83 11.81 16.36
C SER A 18 14.60 12.67 16.06
N ASP A 19 14.78 13.91 15.61
CA ASP A 19 13.70 14.87 15.41
C ASP A 19 13.10 14.78 14.01
N ILE A 20 13.80 14.11 13.08
CA ILE A 20 13.39 14.02 11.67
C ILE A 20 12.13 13.17 11.51
N ASP A 21 12.06 11.98 12.13
CA ASP A 21 10.88 11.12 12.04
C ASP A 21 9.63 11.83 12.59
N PRO A 22 9.63 12.45 13.79
CA PRO A 22 8.48 13.21 14.29
C PRO A 22 8.09 14.41 13.42
N ILE A 23 9.05 15.15 12.87
CA ILE A 23 8.75 16.29 11.98
C ILE A 23 8.08 15.79 10.70
N ALA A 24 8.57 14.69 10.11
CA ALA A 24 7.95 14.07 8.96
C ALA A 24 6.52 13.64 9.30
N GLU A 25 6.29 13.00 10.45
CA GLU A 25 4.94 12.65 10.92
C GLU A 25 4.01 13.86 11.07
N MET A 26 4.51 14.99 11.59
CA MET A 26 3.71 16.22 11.72
C MET A 26 3.36 16.84 10.36
N VAL A 27 4.33 16.91 9.44
CA VAL A 27 4.09 17.36 8.05
C VAL A 27 3.03 16.47 7.43
N LEU A 28 3.18 15.17 7.55
CA LEU A 28 2.30 14.22 6.92
C LEU A 28 0.93 14.18 7.60
N LYS A 29 0.81 14.40 8.91
CA LYS A 29 -0.51 14.58 9.53
C LYS A 29 -1.25 15.82 9.01
N GLU A 30 -0.52 16.85 8.59
CA GLU A 30 -1.12 18.09 8.07
C GLU A 30 -1.42 18.01 6.57
N TYR A 31 -0.67 17.19 5.82
CA TYR A 31 -0.72 17.17 4.35
C TYR A 31 -0.92 15.79 3.75
N ALA A 32 -1.06 14.71 4.53
CA ALA A 32 -1.32 13.37 4.00
C ALA A 32 -2.80 13.23 3.61
N PRO A 33 -3.10 12.36 2.63
CA PRO A 33 -4.46 12.00 2.27
C PRO A 33 -5.30 11.56 3.49
N ASP A 34 -6.61 11.68 3.36
CA ASP A 34 -7.64 11.38 4.38
C ASP A 34 -7.69 9.92 4.90
N GLY A 35 -6.78 9.04 4.47
CA GLY A 35 -6.73 7.65 4.89
C GLY A 35 -7.90 6.80 4.37
N SER A 36 -8.62 7.29 3.35
CA SER A 36 -9.72 6.56 2.70
C SER A 36 -9.28 5.24 2.08
N VAL A 37 -8.02 5.13 1.66
CA VAL A 37 -7.44 3.91 1.09
C VAL A 37 -6.11 3.60 1.76
N LEU A 38 -6.01 2.38 2.33
CA LEU A 38 -4.82 1.91 3.03
C LEU A 38 -3.64 1.60 2.09
N GLY A 39 -3.96 1.07 0.91
CA GLY A 39 -3.04 0.74 -0.18
C GLY A 39 -3.78 0.74 -1.51
N MET A 40 -3.11 1.16 -2.59
CA MET A 40 -3.66 1.14 -3.95
C MET A 40 -2.54 0.97 -4.96
N ILE A 41 -2.68 0.09 -5.94
CA ILE A 41 -1.83 0.01 -7.12
C ILE A 41 -2.55 0.56 -8.36
N ALA A 42 -1.88 1.43 -9.13
CA ALA A 42 -2.39 1.96 -10.38
C ALA A 42 -2.12 0.99 -11.54
N PHE A 43 -3.17 0.51 -12.20
CA PHE A 43 -3.06 -0.35 -13.38
C PHE A 43 -3.02 0.40 -14.72
N SER A 44 -3.31 1.69 -14.67
CA SER A 44 -3.21 2.65 -15.76
C SER A 44 -2.94 4.01 -15.13
N ASP A 45 -2.46 4.96 -15.93
CA ASP A 45 -2.38 6.36 -15.51
C ASP A 45 -3.75 6.83 -15.01
N THR A 46 -3.80 7.32 -13.79
CA THR A 46 -5.03 7.72 -13.12
C THR A 46 -4.78 8.88 -12.18
N GLU A 47 -5.83 9.65 -11.92
CA GLU A 47 -5.86 10.66 -10.86
C GLU A 47 -6.52 10.08 -9.63
N TYR A 48 -5.90 10.25 -8.47
CA TYR A 48 -6.45 9.92 -7.18
C TYR A 48 -6.84 11.20 -6.43
N ASN A 49 -8.13 11.33 -6.11
CA ASN A 49 -8.64 12.45 -5.32
C ASN A 49 -8.33 12.20 -3.84
N ALA A 50 -7.15 12.65 -3.40
CA ALA A 50 -6.78 12.72 -2.00
C ALA A 50 -7.37 14.00 -1.39
N TYR A 51 -8.62 13.92 -0.92
CA TYR A 51 -9.23 15.04 -0.19
C TYR A 51 -8.32 15.47 0.97
N GLY A 52 -7.93 16.75 0.97
CA GLY A 52 -6.97 17.32 1.95
C GLY A 52 -5.51 17.40 1.48
N TYR A 53 -5.18 16.96 0.26
CA TYR A 53 -3.81 17.03 -0.30
C TYR A 53 -3.63 18.24 -1.25
N GLY A 54 -2.94 19.30 -0.78
CA GLY A 54 -2.60 20.46 -1.62
C GLY A 54 -3.79 21.32 -2.05
N PRO A 55 -3.59 22.32 -2.94
CA PRO A 55 -4.64 23.23 -3.40
C PRO A 55 -5.79 22.53 -4.14
N ASP A 56 -5.47 21.45 -4.86
CA ASP A 56 -6.37 20.81 -5.80
C ASP A 56 -6.83 19.40 -5.35
N GLY A 57 -6.19 18.78 -4.35
CA GLY A 57 -6.63 17.49 -3.81
C GLY A 57 -6.35 16.29 -4.72
N VAL A 58 -5.57 16.45 -5.79
CA VAL A 58 -5.33 15.42 -6.80
C VAL A 58 -3.89 14.93 -6.78
N ILE A 59 -3.71 13.61 -6.79
CA ILE A 59 -2.43 12.94 -6.97
C ILE A 59 -2.47 12.21 -8.31
N GLU A 60 -1.57 12.58 -9.22
CA GLU A 60 -1.36 11.84 -10.47
C GLU A 60 -0.58 10.55 -10.17
N LEU A 61 -1.12 9.42 -10.60
CA LEU A 61 -0.53 8.10 -10.44
C LEU A 61 -0.30 7.47 -11.81
N GLU A 62 0.97 7.35 -12.19
CA GLU A 62 1.36 6.59 -13.39
C GLU A 62 1.13 5.09 -13.20
N GLU A 63 0.87 4.37 -14.30
CA GLU A 63 0.78 2.91 -14.32
C GLU A 63 1.97 2.25 -13.59
N GLY A 64 1.68 1.38 -12.62
CA GLY A 64 2.67 0.64 -11.83
C GLY A 64 3.11 1.34 -10.54
N ASN A 65 2.70 2.59 -10.32
CA ASN A 65 2.90 3.25 -9.03
C ASN A 65 1.83 2.78 -8.03
N MET A 66 2.24 2.67 -6.76
CA MET A 66 1.33 2.39 -5.65
C MET A 66 1.31 3.51 -4.63
N LEU A 67 0.13 3.76 -4.08
CA LEU A 67 -0.08 4.55 -2.89
C LEU A 67 -0.08 3.64 -1.67
N ILE A 68 0.57 4.10 -0.60
CA ILE A 68 0.51 3.49 0.72
C ILE A 68 0.13 4.59 1.69
N ASP A 69 -0.89 4.33 2.50
CA ASP A 69 -1.38 5.32 3.45
C ASP A 69 -0.30 5.71 4.46
N PHE A 70 -0.27 7.00 4.79
CA PHE A 70 0.76 7.53 5.67
C PHE A 70 0.66 6.99 7.10
N SER A 71 -0.54 6.60 7.57
CA SER A 71 -0.70 6.00 8.90
C SER A 71 0.17 4.75 9.10
N LEU A 72 0.61 4.11 8.01
CA LEU A 72 1.48 2.94 8.04
C LEU A 72 2.99 3.28 8.14
N CYS A 73 3.39 4.55 8.06
CA CYS A 73 4.80 4.95 8.06
C CYS A 73 5.49 4.85 9.43
N GLY A 74 4.72 4.84 10.53
CA GLY A 74 5.23 4.74 11.90
C GLY A 74 5.98 3.42 12.16
N LYS A 75 6.89 3.42 13.15
CA LYS A 75 7.71 2.24 13.49
C LYS A 75 6.86 1.04 13.95
N ASP A 76 5.77 1.31 14.65
CA ASP A 76 4.85 0.29 15.17
C ASP A 76 4.00 -0.35 14.06
N CYS A 77 3.84 0.34 12.93
CA CYS A 77 3.06 -0.13 11.79
C CYS A 77 3.91 -0.86 10.74
N ARG A 78 5.21 -1.11 11.01
CA ARG A 78 6.14 -1.67 10.02
C ARG A 78 5.66 -2.99 9.41
N ALA A 79 5.14 -3.90 10.22
CA ALA A 79 4.65 -5.20 9.74
C ALA A 79 3.44 -5.02 8.82
N ARG A 80 2.46 -4.20 9.25
CA ARG A 80 1.26 -3.87 8.47
C ARG A 80 1.63 -3.19 7.16
N ARG A 81 2.54 -2.21 7.18
CA ARG A 81 3.06 -1.54 5.98
C ARG A 81 3.66 -2.53 4.98
N ARG A 82 4.52 -3.44 5.45
CA ARG A 82 5.15 -4.46 4.58
C ARG A 82 4.11 -5.38 3.97
N TYR A 83 3.10 -5.77 4.74
CA TYR A 83 2.00 -6.57 4.25
C TYR A 83 1.19 -5.82 3.18
N THR A 84 0.76 -4.59 3.44
CA THR A 84 0.06 -3.76 2.45
C THR A 84 0.87 -3.59 1.17
N GLN A 85 2.17 -3.28 1.28
CA GLN A 85 3.06 -3.20 0.11
C GLN A 85 3.13 -4.51 -0.69
N ALA A 86 3.25 -5.65 0.00
CA ALA A 86 3.28 -6.96 -0.64
C ALA A 86 1.93 -7.33 -1.27
N HIS A 87 0.82 -6.90 -0.67
CA HIS A 87 -0.54 -7.07 -1.18
C HIS A 87 -0.75 -6.28 -2.47
N GLU A 88 -0.44 -4.98 -2.50
CA GLU A 88 -0.52 -4.16 -3.72
C GLU A 88 0.44 -4.66 -4.82
N LEU A 89 1.64 -5.12 -4.44
CA LEU A 89 2.56 -5.76 -5.39
C LEU A 89 1.99 -7.07 -5.95
N SER A 90 1.26 -7.82 -5.14
CA SER A 90 0.64 -9.07 -5.59
C SER A 90 -0.51 -8.79 -6.55
N HIS A 91 -1.28 -7.72 -6.32
CA HIS A 91 -2.22 -7.22 -7.32
C HIS A 91 -1.53 -6.90 -8.65
N TRP A 92 -0.39 -6.22 -8.61
CA TRP A 92 0.40 -5.94 -9.82
C TRP A 92 0.84 -7.22 -10.55
N ILE A 93 1.41 -8.19 -9.84
CA ILE A 93 1.95 -9.41 -10.43
C ILE A 93 0.83 -10.27 -11.05
N CYS A 94 -0.25 -10.50 -10.29
CA CYS A 94 -1.31 -11.41 -10.70
C CYS A 94 -2.29 -10.76 -11.70
N HIS A 95 -2.60 -9.49 -11.50
CA HIS A 95 -3.80 -8.87 -12.09
C HIS A 95 -3.48 -7.71 -13.03
N ARG A 96 -2.22 -7.28 -13.22
CA ARG A 96 -1.90 -6.20 -14.18
C ARG A 96 -2.42 -6.49 -15.58
N SER A 97 -2.19 -7.71 -16.06
CA SER A 97 -2.73 -8.10 -17.36
C SER A 97 -4.26 -8.06 -17.38
N TYR A 98 -4.90 -8.29 -16.22
CA TYR A 98 -6.34 -8.27 -15.99
C TYR A 98 -6.99 -6.90 -16.05
N HIS A 99 -6.22 -5.86 -15.73
CA HIS A 99 -6.64 -4.49 -15.84
C HIS A 99 -6.03 -3.75 -17.04
N SER A 100 -5.18 -4.39 -17.84
CA SER A 100 -4.58 -3.75 -19.01
C SER A 100 -5.65 -3.45 -20.07
N PRO A 101 -5.85 -2.17 -20.44
CA PRO A 101 -6.86 -1.79 -21.44
C PRO A 101 -6.58 -2.38 -22.83
N ASP A 102 -5.30 -2.61 -23.13
CA ASP A 102 -4.82 -3.15 -24.41
C ASP A 102 -4.74 -4.68 -24.44
N ASN A 103 -5.27 -5.40 -23.43
CA ASN A 103 -5.12 -6.86 -23.28
C ASN A 103 -3.66 -7.33 -23.35
N ARG A 104 -2.71 -6.51 -22.86
CA ARG A 104 -1.30 -6.89 -22.81
C ARG A 104 -1.15 -8.10 -21.89
N CYS A 105 -0.68 -9.21 -22.45
CA CYS A 105 -0.30 -10.37 -21.67
C CYS A 105 1.09 -10.14 -21.10
N TYR A 106 1.16 -9.90 -19.79
CA TYR A 106 2.41 -9.98 -19.06
C TYR A 106 2.70 -11.44 -18.69
N GLU A 107 3.94 -11.76 -18.31
CA GLU A 107 4.49 -13.12 -18.18
C GLU A 107 3.61 -14.12 -17.39
N PHE A 108 2.69 -13.62 -16.55
CA PHE A 108 1.85 -14.39 -15.65
C PHE A 108 0.38 -14.56 -16.07
N ARG A 109 -0.07 -14.06 -17.23
CA ARG A 109 -1.51 -14.04 -17.54
C ARG A 109 -1.87 -14.47 -18.96
N LYS A 110 -3.00 -15.20 -19.08
CA LYS A 110 -3.51 -15.72 -20.36
C LYS A 110 -4.91 -15.25 -20.83
N ASN A 111 -5.81 -14.58 -20.06
CA ASN A 111 -7.13 -13.99 -20.54
C ASN A 111 -7.85 -13.01 -19.52
N SER A 112 -8.64 -11.98 -19.98
CA SER A 112 -9.29 -10.72 -19.39
C SER A 112 -10.42 -10.87 -18.32
N PHE A 113 -10.62 -10.04 -17.23
CA PHE A 113 -11.27 -8.67 -17.11
C PHE A 113 -11.62 -8.09 -15.67
N ILE A 114 -11.27 -6.82 -15.26
CA ILE A 114 -11.96 -5.80 -14.33
C ILE A 114 -11.36 -5.35 -12.96
N ALA A 115 -11.02 -4.05 -12.82
CA ALA A 115 -10.45 -3.30 -11.66
C ALA A 115 -11.19 -3.35 -10.32
N CYS A 116 -10.47 -3.73 -9.25
CA CYS A 116 -10.94 -3.67 -7.87
C CYS A 116 -10.43 -2.41 -7.12
N ARG A 117 -11.30 -1.87 -6.25
CA ARG A 117 -11.05 -0.80 -5.29
C ARG A 117 -11.48 -1.34 -3.93
N THR A 118 -10.57 -1.43 -2.96
CA THR A 118 -10.92 -1.95 -1.63
C THR A 118 -10.46 -1.01 -0.52
N GLU A 119 -11.40 -0.62 0.34
CA GLU A 119 -11.17 0.22 1.54
C GLU A 119 -10.88 -0.63 2.80
N ASN A 120 -10.99 -1.97 2.75
CA ASN A 120 -10.88 -2.84 3.93
C ASN A 120 -10.13 -4.17 3.65
N ILE A 121 -8.87 -4.23 4.07
CA ILE A 121 -8.02 -5.45 4.06
C ILE A 121 -8.51 -6.49 5.11
N GLU A 122 -9.40 -6.12 6.04
CA GLU A 122 -9.70 -6.93 7.24
C GLU A 122 -11.01 -7.75 7.20
N SER A 123 -11.79 -7.70 6.11
CA SER A 123 -13.14 -8.27 6.10
C SER A 123 -13.34 -9.54 5.27
N TYR A 124 -12.45 -10.54 5.36
CA TYR A 124 -12.75 -11.88 4.82
C TYR A 124 -13.37 -12.79 5.89
N ARG A 125 -14.66 -12.57 6.19
CA ARG A 125 -15.47 -13.54 6.94
C ARG A 125 -16.15 -14.52 5.98
N ARG A 126 -15.76 -15.79 6.11
CA ARG A 126 -16.37 -17.05 5.61
C ARG A 126 -17.74 -16.87 4.93
N ASN A 127 -17.80 -17.13 3.62
CA ASN A 127 -18.96 -17.72 2.98
C ASN A 127 -18.53 -18.55 1.76
N ASP A 128 -19.40 -19.51 1.43
CA ASP A 128 -19.31 -20.62 0.49
C ASP A 128 -18.49 -20.34 -0.81
N PHE A 129 -17.60 -21.27 -1.18
CA PHE A 129 -16.78 -21.18 -2.42
C PHE A 129 -17.62 -21.03 -3.69
N SER A 130 -18.91 -21.38 -3.62
CA SER A 130 -19.86 -21.33 -4.74
C SER A 130 -20.33 -19.91 -5.13
N GLN A 131 -20.00 -18.86 -4.34
CA GLN A 131 -20.50 -17.49 -4.57
C GLN A 131 -19.41 -16.41 -4.66
N ARG A 132 -18.13 -16.77 -4.79
CA ARG A 132 -17.05 -15.78 -4.91
C ARG A 132 -17.16 -14.99 -6.21
N THR A 133 -17.18 -13.67 -6.08
CA THR A 133 -17.02 -12.74 -7.20
C THR A 133 -15.57 -12.74 -7.67
N ASP A 134 -15.31 -12.22 -8.88
CA ASP A 134 -13.93 -12.10 -9.37
C ASP A 134 -13.07 -11.22 -8.45
N SER A 135 -13.67 -10.17 -7.87
CA SER A 135 -13.04 -9.33 -6.86
C SER A 135 -12.64 -10.12 -5.61
N ASP A 136 -13.49 -11.02 -5.10
CA ASP A 136 -13.13 -11.89 -3.97
C ASP A 136 -11.96 -12.83 -4.29
N TRP A 137 -11.83 -13.22 -5.57
CA TRP A 137 -10.69 -14.01 -6.03
C TRP A 137 -9.41 -13.17 -6.11
N GLU A 138 -9.49 -11.93 -6.61
CA GLU A 138 -8.32 -11.05 -6.76
C GLU A 138 -7.66 -10.75 -5.42
N GLU A 139 -8.46 -10.35 -4.43
CA GLU A 139 -8.02 -10.04 -3.07
C GLU A 139 -7.46 -11.28 -2.37
N TRP A 140 -8.14 -12.43 -2.48
CA TRP A 140 -7.62 -13.68 -1.93
C TRP A 140 -6.28 -14.08 -2.56
N GLN A 141 -6.13 -13.90 -3.88
CA GLN A 141 -4.87 -14.16 -4.57
C GLN A 141 -3.78 -13.18 -4.13
N ALA A 142 -4.11 -11.90 -3.98
CA ALA A 142 -3.19 -10.87 -3.53
C ALA A 142 -2.70 -11.14 -2.10
N ASP A 143 -3.60 -11.44 -1.16
CA ASP A 143 -3.26 -11.82 0.21
C ASP A 143 -2.41 -13.08 0.27
N SER A 144 -2.79 -14.11 -0.48
CA SER A 144 -2.08 -15.39 -0.49
C SER A 144 -0.65 -15.23 -1.02
N LEU A 145 -0.47 -14.45 -2.09
CA LEU A 145 0.85 -14.19 -2.65
C LEU A 145 1.66 -13.26 -1.73
N ALA A 146 1.07 -12.22 -1.15
CA ALA A 146 1.72 -11.33 -0.21
C ALA A 146 2.29 -12.09 1.00
N ALA A 147 1.50 -12.99 1.58
CA ALA A 147 1.94 -13.85 2.66
C ALA A 147 3.10 -14.77 2.22
N ALA A 148 3.01 -15.38 1.03
CA ALA A 148 4.06 -16.26 0.51
C ALA A 148 5.36 -15.51 0.16
N LEU A 149 5.27 -14.26 -0.28
CA LEU A 149 6.42 -13.38 -0.53
C LEU A 149 7.11 -12.98 0.79
N LEU A 150 6.34 -12.62 1.81
CA LEU A 150 6.86 -12.17 3.10
C LEU A 150 7.33 -13.31 4.00
N MET A 151 6.75 -14.50 3.85
CA MET A 151 7.09 -15.71 4.59
C MET A 151 7.32 -16.88 3.62
N PRO A 152 8.45 -16.89 2.87
CA PRO A 152 8.75 -17.98 1.96
C PRO A 152 8.78 -19.31 2.71
N LYS A 153 8.03 -20.30 2.22
CA LYS A 153 7.79 -21.58 2.90
C LYS A 153 9.06 -22.22 3.46
N VAL A 154 10.13 -22.29 2.67
CA VAL A 154 11.39 -22.94 3.07
C VAL A 154 12.03 -22.20 4.25
N THR A 155 12.22 -20.89 4.10
CA THR A 155 12.80 -20.04 5.16
C THR A 155 11.94 -20.03 6.41
N PHE A 156 10.62 -19.93 6.25
CA PHE A 156 9.71 -19.89 7.39
C PHE A 156 9.69 -21.20 8.17
N ILE A 157 9.65 -22.35 7.50
CA ILE A 157 9.71 -23.66 8.17
C ILE A 157 11.02 -23.82 8.95
N GLN A 158 12.16 -23.47 8.34
CA GLN A 158 13.47 -23.53 8.99
C GLN A 158 13.50 -22.71 10.28
N GLU A 159 13.00 -21.47 10.25
CA GLU A 159 12.98 -20.62 11.45
C GLU A 159 12.00 -21.15 12.51
N VAL A 160 10.82 -21.63 12.12
CA VAL A 160 9.83 -22.19 13.08
C VAL A 160 10.39 -23.42 13.80
N GLU A 161 11.09 -24.32 13.10
CA GLU A 161 11.75 -25.50 13.68
C GLU A 161 12.88 -25.14 14.65
N THR A 162 13.43 -23.93 14.60
CA THR A 162 14.46 -23.48 15.56
C THR A 162 13.90 -22.84 16.82
N VAL A 163 12.65 -22.38 16.78
CA VAL A 163 11.99 -21.66 17.88
C VAL A 163 11.14 -22.60 18.75
N PHE A 164 10.63 -23.68 18.17
CA PHE A 164 9.81 -24.69 18.85
C PHE A 164 10.53 -26.03 18.93
#